data_AF-A0A1Q5PUQ5-F1
#
_entry.id   AF-A0A1Q5PUQ5-F1
#
_cell.length_a   1.000
_cell.length_b   1.000
_cell.length_c   1.000
_cell.angle_alpha   90.00
_cell.angle_beta   90.00
_cell.angle_gamma   90.00
#
_symmetry.space_group_name_H-M   'P 1'
#
loop_
_entity.id
_entity.type
_entity.pdbx_description
1 polymer ?
#
loop_
_entity_poly.entity_id
_entity_poly.type
_entity_poly.pdbx_seq_one_letter_code
_entity_poly.pdbx_strand_id
1 'polypeptide(L)'
;MDVEEAVRALADLPGVAAAQTRVRQAAAELRWHEALRRRWREARAENAVRTAVSLAALAGARVPAEVLRPQLAAGQLVTTPTTRPAEAVALRAWHACVSVVDQFAPLAGRPQRQSPLPLPQLLAGWHRCLLGPQAGGEAAEIARPRPGSQARLRQVVEVVAANGSALVRAAVAWGELASGQIFAAASDQLGILTAWYVAVISGLEPTGVVHPALLPVQEPAGYAAAREAYASGTAAGVAQWIDFVARTYLAGAAEGRQVCDQVLAGRTA
;
A
#
# COMPACT_ATOMS: atom_id res chain seq x y z
N MET A 1 -1.99 25.53 11.88
CA MET A 1 -3.15 24.65 11.67
C MET A 1 -2.80 23.33 12.30
N ASP A 2 -3.63 22.86 13.21
CA ASP A 2 -3.47 21.53 13.80
C ASP A 2 -3.63 20.46 12.70
N VAL A 3 -2.85 19.38 12.77
CA VAL A 3 -2.91 18.31 11.74
C VAL A 3 -4.30 17.66 11.71
N GLU A 4 -4.95 17.53 12.86
CA GLU A 4 -6.30 16.96 12.95
C GLU A 4 -7.35 17.93 12.37
N GLU A 5 -7.14 19.23 12.51
CA GLU A 5 -7.96 20.25 11.87
C GLU A 5 -7.84 20.21 10.34
N ALA A 6 -6.62 20.03 9.82
CA ALA A 6 -6.39 19.85 8.39
C ALA A 6 -7.06 18.56 7.86
N VAL A 7 -6.92 17.44 8.57
CA VAL A 7 -7.58 16.17 8.21
C VAL A 7 -9.10 16.32 8.20
N ARG A 8 -9.67 17.07 9.16
CA ARG A 8 -11.11 17.35 9.22
C ARG A 8 -11.56 18.20 8.04
N ALA A 9 -10.86 19.30 7.75
CA ALA A 9 -11.17 20.16 6.61
C ALA A 9 -11.15 19.40 5.27
N LEU A 10 -10.20 18.49 5.09
CA LEU A 10 -10.15 17.62 3.90
C LEU A 10 -11.27 16.58 3.90
N ALA A 11 -11.72 16.09 5.07
CA ALA A 11 -12.83 15.16 5.18
C ALA A 11 -14.18 15.81 4.84
N ASP A 12 -14.30 17.12 5.04
CA ASP A 12 -15.48 17.93 4.72
C ASP A 12 -15.56 18.33 3.24
N LEU A 13 -14.53 18.03 2.43
CA LEU A 13 -14.58 18.25 0.99
C LEU A 13 -15.72 17.44 0.34
N PRO A 14 -16.36 17.98 -0.71
CA PRO A 14 -17.49 17.32 -1.37
C PRO A 14 -17.17 15.87 -1.77
N GLY A 15 -18.03 14.94 -1.35
CA GLY A 15 -17.94 13.52 -1.71
C GLY A 15 -16.98 12.67 -0.85
N VAL A 16 -16.08 13.26 -0.06
CA VAL A 16 -15.07 12.51 0.70
C VAL A 16 -15.68 11.62 1.78
N ALA A 17 -16.62 12.14 2.57
CA ALA A 17 -17.32 11.36 3.59
C ALA A 17 -18.10 10.17 2.99
N ALA A 18 -18.77 10.39 1.85
CA ALA A 18 -19.48 9.34 1.13
C ALA A 18 -18.51 8.29 0.54
N ALA A 19 -17.37 8.71 0.00
CA ALA A 19 -16.32 7.82 -0.48
C ALA A 19 -15.76 6.93 0.64
N GLN A 20 -15.45 7.50 1.81
CA GLN A 20 -15.01 6.71 2.96
C GLN A 20 -16.07 5.70 3.40
N THR A 21 -17.34 6.10 3.42
CA THR A 21 -18.45 5.21 3.79
C THR A 21 -18.54 4.01 2.84
N ARG A 22 -18.46 4.24 1.53
CA ARG A 22 -18.43 3.18 0.51
C ARG A 22 -17.26 2.21 0.72
N VAL A 23 -16.06 2.73 0.98
CA VAL A 23 -14.87 1.90 1.22
C VAL A 23 -15.06 1.04 2.48
N ARG A 24 -15.52 1.63 3.59
CA ARG A 24 -15.79 0.89 4.84
C ARG A 24 -16.85 -0.18 4.64
N GLN A 25 -17.90 0.10 3.88
CA GLN A 25 -18.94 -0.87 3.56
C GLN A 25 -18.38 -2.05 2.76
N ALA A 26 -17.63 -1.79 1.67
CA ALA A 26 -17.02 -2.84 0.86
C ALA A 26 -16.04 -3.70 1.69
N ALA A 27 -15.23 -3.08 2.54
CA ALA A 27 -14.33 -3.79 3.45
C ALA A 27 -15.07 -4.62 4.50
N ALA A 28 -16.18 -4.11 5.04
CA ALA A 28 -17.02 -4.83 5.98
C ALA A 28 -17.66 -6.06 5.32
N GLU A 29 -18.21 -5.91 4.11
CA GLU A 29 -18.75 -7.04 3.34
C GLU A 29 -17.70 -8.10 3.04
N LEU A 30 -16.47 -7.67 2.69
CA LEU A 30 -15.34 -8.59 2.49
C LEU A 30 -14.97 -9.31 3.79
N ARG A 31 -14.94 -8.60 4.92
CA ARG A 31 -14.62 -9.16 6.24
C ARG A 31 -15.53 -10.34 6.65
N TRP A 32 -16.78 -10.36 6.20
CA TRP A 32 -17.72 -11.46 6.47
C TRP A 32 -17.55 -12.69 5.57
N HIS A 33 -16.69 -12.60 4.56
CA HIS A 33 -16.40 -13.70 3.65
C HIS A 33 -15.86 -14.94 4.40
N GLU A 34 -16.29 -16.13 3.99
CA GLU A 34 -15.95 -17.38 4.68
C GLU A 34 -14.45 -17.66 4.71
N ALA A 35 -13.75 -17.37 3.61
CA ALA A 35 -12.30 -17.45 3.54
C ALA A 35 -11.60 -16.67 4.67
N LEU A 36 -12.10 -15.48 5.04
CA LEU A 36 -11.49 -14.66 6.09
C LEU A 36 -11.79 -15.15 7.51
N ARG A 37 -12.72 -16.09 7.68
CA ARG A 37 -12.95 -16.78 8.96
C ARG A 37 -12.00 -17.97 9.15
N ARG A 38 -11.65 -18.68 8.07
CA ARG A 38 -10.92 -19.96 8.13
C ARG A 38 -9.49 -19.89 7.60
N ARG A 39 -9.28 -19.18 6.50
CA ARG A 39 -8.05 -19.17 5.67
C ARG A 39 -7.54 -17.74 5.44
N TRP A 40 -7.74 -16.83 6.40
CA TRP A 40 -7.39 -15.42 6.23
C TRP A 40 -5.90 -15.18 5.99
N ARG A 41 -5.02 -16.02 6.56
CA ARG A 41 -3.57 -15.93 6.33
C ARG A 41 -3.22 -16.15 4.87
N GLU A 42 -3.88 -17.12 4.25
CA GLU A 42 -3.70 -17.46 2.84
C GLU A 42 -4.26 -16.35 1.94
N ALA A 43 -5.42 -15.77 2.30
CA ALA A 43 -5.97 -14.63 1.59
C ALA A 43 -5.07 -13.38 1.65
N ARG A 44 -4.47 -13.09 2.81
CA ARG A 44 -3.46 -12.02 2.93
C ARG A 44 -2.19 -12.33 2.15
N ALA A 45 -1.71 -13.57 2.18
CA ALA A 45 -0.53 -13.99 1.44
C ALA A 45 -0.74 -13.86 -0.07
N GLU A 46 -1.86 -14.34 -0.60
CA GLU A 46 -2.19 -14.19 -2.03
C GLU A 46 -2.37 -12.71 -2.42
N ASN A 47 -3.04 -11.90 -1.59
CA ASN A 47 -3.14 -10.46 -1.85
C ASN A 47 -1.74 -9.79 -1.87
N ALA A 48 -0.83 -10.20 -0.99
CA ALA A 48 0.55 -9.69 -1.00
C ALA A 48 1.30 -10.05 -2.29
N VAL A 49 1.09 -11.26 -2.85
CA VAL A 49 1.64 -11.66 -4.16
C VAL A 49 1.10 -10.78 -5.29
N ARG A 50 -0.22 -10.58 -5.35
CA ARG A 50 -0.85 -9.74 -6.39
C ARG A 50 -0.42 -8.28 -6.29
N THR A 51 -0.39 -7.76 -5.07
CA THR A 51 0.09 -6.41 -4.80
C THR A 51 1.53 -6.26 -5.25
N ALA A 52 2.41 -7.23 -4.97
CA ALA A 52 3.80 -7.20 -5.40
C ALA A 52 3.95 -7.15 -6.93
N VAL A 53 3.14 -7.91 -7.67
CA VAL A 53 3.09 -7.85 -9.13
C VAL A 53 2.70 -6.46 -9.63
N SER A 54 1.70 -5.83 -9.02
CA SER A 54 1.31 -4.46 -9.37
C SER A 54 2.39 -3.42 -9.03
N LEU A 55 3.04 -3.54 -7.87
CA LEU A 55 4.14 -2.65 -7.48
C LEU A 55 5.37 -2.82 -8.38
N ALA A 56 5.64 -4.04 -8.84
CA ALA A 56 6.69 -4.32 -9.82
C ALA A 56 6.34 -3.72 -11.19
N ALA A 57 5.08 -3.81 -11.62
CA ALA A 57 4.62 -3.19 -12.87
C ALA A 57 4.79 -1.66 -12.83
N LEU A 58 4.53 -1.01 -11.69
CA LEU A 58 4.82 0.41 -11.48
C LEU A 58 6.32 0.74 -11.52
N ALA A 59 7.19 -0.23 -11.19
CA ALA A 59 8.63 -0.12 -11.36
C ALA A 59 9.11 -0.43 -12.80
N GLY A 60 8.19 -0.67 -13.74
CA GLY A 60 8.52 -1.09 -15.11
C GLY A 60 8.80 -2.58 -15.28
N ALA A 61 8.65 -3.40 -14.23
CA ALA A 61 8.88 -4.83 -14.25
C ALA A 61 7.54 -5.60 -14.29
N ARG A 62 7.12 -6.03 -15.48
CA ARG A 62 5.90 -6.81 -15.66
C ARG A 62 6.18 -8.30 -15.46
N VAL A 63 5.71 -8.86 -14.35
CA VAL A 63 5.86 -10.28 -14.01
C VAL A 63 4.48 -10.84 -13.61
N PRO A 64 3.94 -11.84 -14.31
CA PRO A 64 2.69 -12.49 -13.90
C PRO A 64 2.83 -13.17 -12.53
N ALA A 65 1.74 -13.24 -11.77
CA ALA A 65 1.75 -13.90 -10.47
C ALA A 65 2.16 -15.38 -10.57
N GLU A 66 1.82 -16.03 -11.69
CA GLU A 66 2.14 -17.43 -12.02
C GLU A 66 3.65 -17.67 -12.13
N VAL A 67 4.43 -16.63 -12.43
CA VAL A 67 5.90 -16.70 -12.47
C VAL A 67 6.51 -16.49 -11.08
N LEU A 68 5.85 -15.68 -10.25
CA LEU A 68 6.33 -15.37 -8.90
C LEU A 68 6.02 -16.51 -7.91
N ARG A 69 4.82 -17.10 -7.94
CA ARG A 69 4.38 -18.13 -6.98
C ARG A 69 5.37 -19.32 -6.86
N PRO A 70 5.87 -19.93 -7.95
CA PRO A 70 6.82 -21.04 -7.84
C PRO A 70 8.13 -20.65 -7.15
N GLN A 71 8.59 -19.41 -7.30
CA GLN A 71 9.81 -18.92 -6.65
C GLN A 71 9.61 -18.77 -5.15
N LEU A 72 8.44 -18.29 -4.73
CA LEU A 72 8.06 -18.19 -3.32
C LEU A 72 7.93 -19.57 -2.69
N ALA A 73 7.31 -20.52 -3.39
CA ALA A 73 7.20 -21.91 -2.96
C ALA A 73 8.57 -22.60 -2.82
N ALA A 74 9.53 -22.27 -3.70
CA ALA A 74 10.91 -22.74 -3.62
C ALA A 74 11.74 -22.04 -2.53
N GLY A 75 11.18 -21.06 -1.81
CA GLY A 75 11.90 -20.31 -0.77
C GLY A 75 13.00 -19.42 -1.32
N GLN A 76 12.90 -18.96 -2.58
CA GLN A 76 13.92 -18.15 -3.22
C GLN A 76 14.12 -16.82 -2.49
N LEU A 77 15.38 -16.48 -2.20
CA LEU A 77 15.73 -15.26 -1.47
C LEU A 77 16.05 -14.12 -2.43
N VAL A 78 15.85 -12.87 -2.01
CA VAL A 78 16.24 -11.67 -2.79
C VAL A 78 17.73 -11.68 -3.17
N THR A 79 18.56 -12.29 -2.34
CA THR A 79 20.02 -12.38 -2.56
C THR A 79 20.42 -13.48 -3.52
N THR A 80 19.49 -14.35 -3.95
CA THR A 80 19.77 -15.37 -4.95
C THR A 80 20.04 -14.67 -6.30
N PRO A 81 21.24 -14.81 -6.88
CA PRO A 81 21.54 -14.23 -8.18
C PRO A 81 20.53 -14.74 -9.21
N THR A 82 19.83 -13.83 -9.88
CA THR A 82 18.89 -14.16 -10.95
C THR A 82 19.29 -13.45 -12.23
N THR A 83 19.27 -14.17 -13.33
CA THR A 83 19.45 -13.61 -14.69
C THR A 83 18.18 -12.91 -15.20
N ARG A 84 17.12 -12.84 -14.37
CA ARG A 84 15.79 -12.29 -14.72
C ARG A 84 15.48 -11.05 -13.86
N PRO A 85 15.91 -9.84 -14.27
CA PRO A 85 15.82 -8.62 -13.45
C PRO A 85 14.39 -8.25 -13.04
N ALA A 86 13.41 -8.45 -13.92
CA ALA A 86 12.01 -8.14 -13.63
C ALA A 86 11.47 -8.97 -12.44
N GLU A 87 11.89 -10.22 -12.33
CA GLU A 87 11.46 -11.10 -11.26
C GLU A 87 12.14 -10.76 -9.93
N ALA A 88 13.40 -10.29 -9.98
CA ALA A 88 14.06 -9.74 -8.81
C ALA A 88 13.28 -8.55 -8.24
N VAL A 89 12.75 -7.67 -9.11
CA VAL A 89 11.90 -6.53 -8.70
C VAL A 89 10.60 -7.03 -8.06
N ALA A 90 9.94 -8.03 -8.65
CA ALA A 90 8.72 -8.61 -8.11
C ALA A 90 8.93 -9.29 -6.75
N LEU A 91 10.01 -10.05 -6.59
CA LEU A 91 10.37 -10.69 -5.32
C LEU A 91 10.65 -9.66 -4.22
N ARG A 92 11.36 -8.58 -4.57
CA ARG A 92 11.61 -7.44 -3.67
C ARG A 92 10.33 -6.72 -3.24
N ALA A 93 9.43 -6.46 -4.18
CA ALA A 93 8.10 -5.91 -3.89
C ALA A 93 7.31 -6.84 -2.97
N TRP A 94 7.39 -8.15 -3.17
CA TRP A 94 6.73 -9.14 -2.30
C TRP A 94 7.26 -9.10 -0.87
N HIS A 95 8.58 -9.03 -0.66
CA HIS A 95 9.14 -8.86 0.69
C HIS A 95 8.67 -7.57 1.36
N ALA A 96 8.54 -6.47 0.61
CA ALA A 96 7.97 -5.24 1.14
C ALA A 96 6.50 -5.40 1.55
N CYS A 97 5.68 -6.07 0.73
CA CYS A 97 4.29 -6.40 1.04
C CYS A 97 4.17 -7.28 2.29
N VAL A 98 4.99 -8.33 2.43
CA VAL A 98 5.02 -9.19 3.61
C VAL A 98 5.38 -8.38 4.85
N SER A 99 6.39 -7.51 4.78
CA SER A 99 6.77 -6.63 5.88
C SER A 99 5.65 -5.69 6.33
N VAL A 100 4.81 -5.21 5.40
CA VAL A 100 3.59 -4.45 5.71
C VAL A 100 2.56 -5.35 6.40
N VAL A 101 2.29 -6.53 5.85
CA VAL A 101 1.31 -7.49 6.39
C VAL A 101 1.68 -7.96 7.81
N ASP A 102 2.97 -8.07 8.11
CA ASP A 102 3.47 -8.40 9.45
C ASP A 102 3.12 -7.34 10.50
N GLN A 103 2.81 -6.11 10.09
CA GLN A 103 2.33 -5.05 10.98
C GLN A 103 0.83 -5.15 11.29
N PHE A 104 0.09 -6.02 10.60
CA PHE A 104 -1.36 -6.10 10.75
C PHE A 104 -1.73 -7.02 11.91
N ALA A 105 -2.73 -6.58 12.69
CA ALA A 105 -3.32 -7.44 13.69
C ALA A 105 -3.94 -8.71 13.04
N PRO A 106 -3.91 -9.87 13.71
CA PRO A 106 -4.56 -11.07 13.21
C PRO A 106 -6.08 -10.87 13.15
N LEU A 107 -6.75 -11.42 12.11
CA LEU A 107 -8.21 -11.30 11.97
C LEU A 107 -9.01 -12.19 12.93
N ALA A 108 -8.37 -13.26 13.42
CA ALA A 108 -8.91 -14.22 14.36
C ALA A 108 -7.81 -14.75 15.27
N GLY A 109 -8.18 -15.14 16.49
CA GLY A 109 -7.25 -15.62 17.52
C GLY A 109 -6.93 -14.57 18.58
N ARG A 110 -5.98 -14.89 19.47
CA ARG A 110 -5.60 -14.01 20.58
C ARG A 110 -4.94 -12.74 20.03
N PRO A 111 -5.32 -11.54 20.52
CA PRO A 111 -4.62 -10.31 20.18
C PRO A 111 -3.14 -10.45 20.55
N GLN A 112 -2.26 -10.30 19.57
CA GLN A 112 -0.83 -10.29 19.81
C GLN A 112 -0.43 -8.86 20.11
N ARG A 113 0.30 -8.63 21.21
CA ARG A 113 0.89 -7.32 21.47
C ARG A 113 1.91 -7.04 20.37
N GLN A 114 1.53 -6.20 19.42
CA GLN A 114 2.43 -5.62 18.45
C GLN A 114 2.88 -4.27 19.02
N SER A 115 4.19 -4.07 19.11
CA SER A 115 4.75 -2.73 19.27
C SER A 115 5.08 -2.25 17.86
N PRO A 116 4.22 -1.46 17.21
CA PRO A 116 4.48 -1.04 15.84
C PRO A 116 5.79 -0.24 15.80
N LEU A 117 6.62 -0.52 14.81
CA LEU A 117 7.81 0.29 14.58
C LEU A 117 7.39 1.73 14.24
N PRO A 118 8.18 2.75 14.64
CA PRO A 118 7.95 4.11 14.20
C PRO A 118 7.88 4.20 12.67
N LEU A 119 6.95 4.99 12.12
CA LEU A 119 6.74 5.09 10.67
C LEU A 119 8.04 5.35 9.87
N PRO A 120 8.97 6.23 10.29
CA PRO A 120 10.22 6.41 9.56
C PRO A 120 11.06 5.14 9.44
N GLN A 121 11.03 4.25 10.45
CA GLN A 121 11.74 2.98 10.41
C GLN A 121 11.05 1.99 9.44
N LEU A 122 9.71 1.96 9.43
CA LEU A 122 8.94 1.18 8.46
C LEU A 122 9.22 1.62 7.02
N LEU A 123 9.14 2.92 6.74
CA LEU A 123 9.44 3.49 5.43
C LEU A 123 10.86 3.13 4.97
N ALA A 124 11.85 3.28 5.85
CA ALA A 124 13.22 2.90 5.56
C ALA A 124 13.35 1.40 5.25
N GLY A 125 12.63 0.54 5.99
CA GLY A 125 12.57 -0.90 5.76
C GLY A 125 11.95 -1.25 4.40
N TRP A 126 10.76 -0.74 4.11
CA TRP A 126 10.07 -1.00 2.85
C TRP A 126 10.87 -0.48 1.65
N HIS A 127 11.49 0.70 1.76
CA HIS A 127 12.36 1.23 0.70
C HIS A 127 13.59 0.35 0.44
N ARG A 128 14.22 -0.20 1.50
CA ARG A 128 15.30 -1.20 1.34
C ARG A 128 14.81 -2.44 0.63
N CYS A 129 13.65 -2.97 1.01
CA CYS A 129 13.07 -4.14 0.35
C CYS A 129 12.85 -3.87 -1.14
N LEU A 130 12.24 -2.74 -1.50
CA LEU A 130 11.87 -2.41 -2.88
C LEU A 130 13.09 -2.25 -3.82
N LEU A 131 14.17 -1.61 -3.34
CA LEU A 131 15.36 -1.38 -4.17
C LEU A 131 16.38 -2.52 -4.10
N GLY A 132 16.44 -3.23 -2.98
CA GLY A 132 17.39 -4.32 -2.76
C GLY A 132 18.83 -3.86 -2.52
N PRO A 133 19.78 -4.79 -2.36
CA PRO A 133 21.19 -4.46 -2.28
C PRO A 133 21.70 -3.94 -3.65
N GLN A 134 22.25 -2.73 -3.69
CA GLN A 134 22.89 -2.18 -4.89
C GLN A 134 24.31 -2.72 -5.03
N ALA A 135 24.68 -3.18 -6.23
CA ALA A 135 26.06 -3.50 -6.57
C ALA A 135 26.79 -2.21 -6.99
N GLY A 136 27.44 -1.55 -6.04
CA GLY A 136 28.29 -0.37 -6.29
C GLY A 136 27.60 0.99 -6.11
N GLY A 137 28.32 1.93 -5.49
CA GLY A 137 28.16 3.40 -5.59
C GLY A 137 26.87 4.06 -5.07
N GLU A 138 25.70 3.69 -5.60
CA GLU A 138 24.41 4.37 -5.38
C GLU A 138 23.68 3.93 -4.10
N ALA A 139 24.33 3.14 -3.24
CA ALA A 139 23.81 2.74 -1.94
C ALA A 139 23.48 3.96 -1.02
N ALA A 140 24.02 5.14 -1.31
CA ALA A 140 23.84 6.35 -0.50
C ALA A 140 22.38 6.83 -0.41
N GLU A 141 21.52 6.51 -1.38
CA GLU A 141 20.12 6.97 -1.40
C GLU A 141 19.12 5.95 -0.84
N ILE A 142 19.52 4.70 -0.62
CA ILE A 142 18.61 3.68 -0.10
C ILE A 142 18.29 3.94 1.36
N ALA A 143 16.98 3.96 1.65
CA ALA A 143 16.41 4.17 2.97
C ALA A 143 16.67 5.58 3.51
N ARG A 144 17.12 6.49 2.65
CA ARG A 144 17.44 7.86 3.01
C ARG A 144 16.46 8.81 2.33
N PRO A 145 15.65 9.54 3.10
CA PRO A 145 14.91 10.67 2.55
C PRO A 145 15.87 11.68 1.92
N ARG A 146 15.40 12.41 0.90
CA ARG A 146 16.15 13.48 0.25
C ARG A 146 16.61 14.53 1.27
N PRO A 147 17.80 15.12 1.11
CA PRO A 147 18.19 16.30 1.90
C PRO A 147 17.11 17.40 1.82
N GLY A 148 16.76 17.99 2.96
CA GLY A 148 15.71 19.04 3.05
C GLY A 148 14.27 18.51 3.14
N SER A 149 14.04 17.20 3.04
CA SER A 149 12.68 16.61 3.14
C SER A 149 12.19 16.38 4.57
N GLN A 150 12.98 16.71 5.60
CA GLN A 150 12.69 16.36 7.00
C GLN A 150 11.35 16.93 7.50
N ALA A 151 11.00 18.16 7.09
CA ALA A 151 9.73 18.77 7.46
C ALA A 151 8.55 18.04 6.82
N ARG A 152 8.65 17.67 5.53
CA ARG A 152 7.63 16.89 4.81
C ARG A 152 7.45 15.51 5.41
N LEU A 153 8.56 14.81 5.71
CA LEU A 153 8.49 13.50 6.36
C LEU A 153 7.82 13.61 7.74
N ARG A 154 8.12 14.65 8.52
CA ARG A 154 7.47 14.89 9.81
C ARG A 154 5.97 15.11 9.65
N GLN A 155 5.54 15.90 8.67
CA GLN A 155 4.12 16.10 8.37
C GLN A 155 3.41 14.79 8.00
N VAL A 156 4.05 13.94 7.19
CA VAL A 156 3.52 12.60 6.88
C VAL A 156 3.38 11.76 8.15
N VAL A 157 4.38 11.77 9.03
CA VAL A 157 4.32 11.06 10.32
C VAL A 157 3.16 11.59 11.18
N GLU A 158 2.99 12.90 11.26
CA GLU A 158 1.90 13.55 11.99
C GLU A 158 0.52 13.17 11.42
N VAL A 159 0.33 13.21 10.10
CA VAL A 159 -0.91 12.78 9.44
C VAL A 159 -1.20 11.30 9.67
N VAL A 160 -0.17 10.45 9.62
CA VAL A 160 -0.30 9.01 9.90
C VAL A 160 -0.59 8.73 11.37
N ALA A 161 -0.23 9.62 12.30
CA ALA A 161 -0.55 9.47 13.73
C ALA A 161 -1.87 10.13 14.14
N ALA A 162 -2.35 11.11 13.38
CA ALA A 162 -3.55 11.91 13.66
C ALA A 162 -4.84 11.08 13.78
N ASN A 163 -5.87 11.61 14.43
CA ASN A 163 -7.21 11.03 14.37
C ASN A 163 -8.01 11.55 13.15
N GLY A 164 -9.25 11.08 13.00
CA GLY A 164 -10.18 11.55 11.97
C GLY A 164 -10.32 10.60 10.78
N SER A 165 -10.61 11.15 9.60
CA SER A 165 -10.90 10.38 8.39
C SER A 165 -9.71 9.50 7.97
N ALA A 166 -9.89 8.20 8.07
CA ALA A 166 -8.90 7.19 7.71
C ALA A 166 -8.58 7.22 6.20
N LEU A 167 -9.59 7.46 5.36
CA LEU A 167 -9.39 7.60 3.91
C LEU A 167 -8.52 8.81 3.60
N VAL A 168 -8.79 9.96 4.24
CA VAL A 168 -7.99 11.18 4.05
C VAL A 168 -6.54 10.96 4.48
N ARG A 169 -6.32 10.38 5.67
CA ARG A 169 -4.97 10.09 6.16
C ARG A 169 -4.20 9.16 5.22
N ALA A 170 -4.84 8.10 4.72
CA ALA A 170 -4.23 7.18 3.76
C ALA A 170 -3.92 7.88 2.42
N ALA A 171 -4.84 8.71 1.92
CA ALA A 171 -4.67 9.44 0.67
C ALA A 171 -3.55 10.48 0.74
N VAL A 172 -3.50 11.27 1.81
CA VAL A 172 -2.43 12.28 2.01
C VAL A 172 -1.07 11.60 2.16
N ALA A 173 -0.96 10.53 2.95
CA ALA A 173 0.29 9.79 3.09
C ALA A 173 0.77 9.22 1.75
N TRP A 174 -0.14 8.69 0.93
CA TRP A 174 0.17 8.25 -0.44
C TRP A 174 0.67 9.42 -1.28
N GLY A 175 -0.09 10.51 -1.38
CA GLY A 175 0.22 11.65 -2.24
C GLY A 175 1.57 12.29 -1.92
N GLU A 176 1.85 12.53 -0.63
CA GLU A 176 3.13 13.12 -0.19
C GLU A 176 4.33 12.22 -0.50
N LEU A 177 4.23 10.91 -0.29
CA LEU A 177 5.32 9.98 -0.59
C LEU A 177 5.51 9.78 -2.09
N ALA A 178 4.42 9.61 -2.83
CA ALA A 178 4.43 9.44 -4.29
C ALA A 178 4.90 10.71 -5.02
N SER A 179 4.89 11.89 -4.39
CA SER A 179 5.44 13.13 -4.98
C SER A 179 6.91 13.01 -5.41
N GLY A 180 7.65 12.05 -4.86
CA GLY A 180 9.09 11.88 -5.11
C GLY A 180 9.97 12.90 -4.36
N GLN A 181 9.37 13.76 -3.54
CA GLN A 181 10.08 14.82 -2.81
C GLN A 181 10.70 14.33 -1.49
N ILE A 182 10.20 13.21 -0.95
CA ILE A 182 10.78 12.56 0.24
C ILE A 182 11.74 11.45 -0.17
N PHE A 183 11.33 10.53 -1.03
CA PHE A 183 12.19 9.48 -1.59
C PHE A 183 12.23 9.63 -3.10
N ALA A 184 13.42 9.59 -3.70
CA ALA A 184 13.57 9.77 -5.15
C ALA A 184 13.11 8.53 -5.93
N ALA A 185 13.56 7.36 -5.50
CA ALA A 185 13.22 6.08 -6.08
C ALA A 185 12.11 5.38 -5.30
N ALA A 186 11.36 4.51 -5.99
CA ALA A 186 10.27 3.73 -5.43
C ALA A 186 9.18 4.56 -4.67
N SER A 187 9.04 5.84 -4.99
CA SER A 187 8.15 6.79 -4.31
C SER A 187 6.68 6.39 -4.43
N ASP A 188 6.26 5.98 -5.62
CA ASP A 188 4.92 5.47 -5.88
C ASP A 188 4.62 4.22 -5.05
N GLN A 189 5.53 3.24 -5.05
CA GLN A 189 5.38 2.01 -4.28
C GLN A 189 5.33 2.29 -2.77
N LEU A 190 6.20 3.17 -2.26
CA LEU A 190 6.18 3.57 -0.86
C LEU A 190 4.87 4.26 -0.46
N GLY A 191 4.35 5.14 -1.32
CA GLY A 191 3.07 5.80 -1.09
C GLY A 191 1.94 4.79 -0.96
N ILE A 192 1.87 3.82 -1.88
CA ILE A 192 0.86 2.76 -1.87
C ILE A 192 0.97 1.86 -0.63
N LEU A 193 2.17 1.38 -0.31
CA LEU A 193 2.40 0.55 0.88
C LEU A 193 2.04 1.29 2.18
N THR A 194 2.35 2.58 2.25
CA THR A 194 2.01 3.41 3.41
C THR A 194 0.51 3.65 3.51
N ALA A 195 -0.16 3.92 2.39
CA ALA A 195 -1.61 4.05 2.35
C ALA A 195 -2.29 2.76 2.82
N TRP A 196 -1.79 1.61 2.34
CA TRP A 196 -2.32 0.29 2.71
C TRP A 196 -2.15 0.04 4.22
N TYR A 197 -0.96 0.32 4.75
CA TYR A 197 -0.70 0.26 6.18
C TYR A 197 -1.68 1.12 6.97
N VAL A 198 -1.82 2.41 6.61
CA VAL A 198 -2.74 3.35 7.26
C VAL A 198 -4.18 2.85 7.19
N ALA A 199 -4.64 2.40 6.03
CA ALA A 199 -6.01 1.92 5.83
C ALA A 199 -6.34 0.74 6.76
N VAL A 200 -5.40 -0.18 6.96
CA VAL A 200 -5.61 -1.34 7.84
C VAL A 200 -5.59 -0.93 9.31
N ILE A 201 -4.56 -0.21 9.77
CA ILE A 201 -4.41 0.12 11.21
C ILE A 201 -5.45 1.12 11.72
N SER A 202 -6.02 1.95 10.83
CA SER A 202 -7.09 2.90 11.15
C SER A 202 -8.49 2.31 10.95
N GLY A 203 -8.57 1.04 10.57
CA GLY A 203 -9.82 0.30 10.40
C GLY A 203 -10.67 0.76 9.22
N LEU A 204 -10.12 1.53 8.26
CA LEU A 204 -10.79 1.78 6.97
C LEU A 204 -11.07 0.45 6.25
N GLU A 205 -10.06 -0.42 6.29
CA GLU A 205 -10.05 -1.72 5.65
C GLU A 205 -9.33 -2.72 6.57
N PRO A 206 -9.99 -3.25 7.61
CA PRO A 206 -9.31 -4.05 8.62
C PRO A 206 -8.88 -5.44 8.14
N THR A 207 -9.27 -5.88 6.93
CA THR A 207 -8.97 -7.25 6.46
C THR A 207 -7.51 -7.42 6.07
N GLY A 208 -6.89 -6.40 5.44
CA GLY A 208 -5.58 -6.51 4.82
C GLY A 208 -5.61 -7.32 3.51
N VAL A 209 -6.78 -7.55 2.94
CA VAL A 209 -6.98 -8.35 1.70
C VAL A 209 -7.49 -7.49 0.54
N VAL A 210 -7.80 -6.21 0.79
CA VAL A 210 -8.05 -5.27 -0.30
C VAL A 210 -6.76 -4.98 -1.06
N HIS A 211 -6.81 -5.08 -2.38
CA HIS A 211 -5.65 -4.86 -3.24
C HIS A 211 -5.36 -3.34 -3.38
N PRO A 212 -4.25 -2.82 -2.82
CA PRO A 212 -4.03 -1.37 -2.69
C PRO A 212 -3.47 -0.71 -3.96
N ALA A 213 -3.01 -1.50 -4.93
CA ALA A 213 -2.26 -1.03 -6.11
C ALA A 213 -2.99 -1.26 -7.45
N LEU A 214 -4.28 -1.60 -7.43
CA LEU A 214 -4.97 -2.12 -8.61
C LEU A 214 -5.15 -1.05 -9.70
N LEU A 215 -5.81 0.07 -9.35
CA LEU A 215 -6.08 1.14 -10.31
C LEU A 215 -4.82 1.88 -10.80
N PRO A 216 -3.78 2.14 -9.99
CA PRO A 216 -2.53 2.70 -10.51
C PRO A 216 -1.94 1.95 -11.72
N VAL A 217 -2.13 0.62 -11.77
CA VAL A 217 -1.66 -0.23 -12.87
C VAL A 217 -2.67 -0.34 -14.00
N GLN A 218 -3.96 -0.42 -13.69
CA GLN A 218 -5.03 -0.57 -14.69
C GLN A 218 -5.36 0.74 -15.41
N GLU A 219 -5.24 1.87 -14.71
CA GLU A 219 -5.58 3.22 -15.19
C GLU A 219 -4.36 4.16 -15.06
N PRO A 220 -3.21 3.89 -15.73
CA PRO A 220 -1.98 4.68 -15.52
C PRO A 220 -2.15 6.16 -15.86
N ALA A 221 -2.93 6.49 -16.89
CA ALA A 221 -3.25 7.88 -17.24
C ALA A 221 -4.14 8.55 -16.17
N GLY A 222 -5.13 7.82 -15.63
CA GLY A 222 -5.98 8.30 -14.54
C GLY A 222 -5.20 8.52 -13.25
N TYR A 223 -4.25 7.63 -12.94
CA TYR A 223 -3.34 7.78 -11.81
C TYR A 223 -2.43 9.01 -11.95
N ALA A 224 -1.83 9.21 -13.14
CA ALA A 224 -1.01 10.37 -13.41
C ALA A 224 -1.81 11.69 -13.26
N ALA A 225 -3.01 11.74 -13.82
CA ALA A 225 -3.89 12.91 -13.70
C ALA A 225 -4.31 13.19 -12.25
N ALA A 226 -4.62 12.15 -11.47
CA ALA A 226 -4.97 12.32 -10.05
C ALA A 226 -3.79 12.82 -9.22
N ARG A 227 -2.56 12.40 -9.53
CA ARG A 227 -1.33 12.91 -8.89
C ARG A 227 -1.06 14.37 -9.24
N GLU A 228 -1.25 14.76 -10.50
CA GLU A 228 -1.14 16.15 -10.93
C GLU A 228 -2.19 17.04 -10.24
N ALA A 229 -3.43 16.55 -10.15
CA ALA A 229 -4.49 17.20 -9.41
C ALA A 229 -4.12 17.41 -7.93
N TYR A 230 -3.59 16.37 -7.25
CA TYR A 230 -3.08 16.50 -5.89
C TYR A 230 -1.97 17.56 -5.78
N ALA A 231 -1.01 17.53 -6.71
CA ALA A 231 0.13 18.45 -6.73
C ALA A 231 -0.28 19.92 -6.94
N SER A 232 -1.45 20.19 -7.51
CA SER A 232 -2.00 21.56 -7.60
C SER A 232 -2.25 22.21 -6.24
N GLY A 233 -2.42 21.41 -5.18
CA GLY A 233 -2.75 21.88 -3.83
C GLY A 233 -4.14 22.50 -3.69
N THR A 234 -4.94 22.51 -4.75
CA THR A 234 -6.31 23.06 -4.72
C THR A 234 -7.26 22.10 -4.02
N ALA A 235 -8.31 22.63 -3.39
CA ALA A 235 -9.34 21.82 -2.73
C ALA A 235 -9.98 20.80 -3.70
N ALA A 236 -10.26 21.21 -4.94
CA ALA A 236 -10.78 20.34 -5.99
C ALA A 236 -9.78 19.24 -6.38
N GLY A 237 -8.51 19.58 -6.55
CA GLY A 237 -7.47 18.61 -6.91
C GLY A 237 -7.21 17.58 -5.80
N VAL A 238 -7.23 18.00 -4.54
CA VAL A 238 -7.12 17.10 -3.39
C VAL A 238 -8.37 16.20 -3.26
N ALA A 239 -9.58 16.73 -3.49
CA ALA A 239 -10.79 15.92 -3.51
C ALA A 239 -10.76 14.85 -4.62
N GLN A 240 -10.30 15.23 -5.83
CA GLN A 240 -10.13 14.30 -6.96
C GLN A 240 -9.13 13.18 -6.63
N TRP A 241 -8.02 13.51 -5.97
CA TRP A 241 -7.06 12.53 -5.49
C TRP A 241 -7.65 11.58 -4.45
N ILE A 242 -8.37 12.11 -3.45
CA ILE A 242 -9.02 11.28 -2.43
C ILE A 242 -10.05 10.34 -3.06
N ASP A 243 -10.81 10.80 -4.07
CA ASP A 243 -11.72 9.92 -4.83
C ASP A 243 -10.96 8.83 -5.58
N PHE A 244 -9.84 9.14 -6.25
CA PHE A 244 -9.01 8.13 -6.92
C PHE A 244 -8.52 7.06 -5.92
N VAL A 245 -8.07 7.48 -4.74
CA VAL A 245 -7.65 6.55 -3.67
C VAL A 245 -8.84 5.69 -3.22
N ALA A 246 -10.01 6.29 -2.99
CA ALA A 246 -11.22 5.56 -2.61
C ALA A 246 -11.64 4.53 -3.66
N ARG A 247 -11.65 4.91 -4.94
CA ARG A 247 -11.92 3.99 -6.07
C ARG A 247 -10.91 2.86 -6.12
N THR A 248 -9.64 3.13 -5.81
CA THR A 248 -8.60 2.10 -5.72
C THR A 248 -8.94 1.06 -4.66
N TYR A 249 -9.37 1.48 -3.46
CA TYR A 249 -9.81 0.56 -2.42
C TYR A 249 -11.12 -0.18 -2.76
N LEU A 250 -12.06 0.47 -3.44
CA LEU A 250 -13.30 -0.18 -3.88
C LEU A 250 -13.04 -1.28 -4.92
N ALA A 251 -12.24 -0.99 -5.94
CA ALA A 251 -11.82 -1.98 -6.93
C ALA A 251 -11.00 -3.09 -6.28
N GLY A 252 -10.09 -2.72 -5.36
CA GLY A 252 -9.31 -3.67 -4.59
C GLY A 252 -10.14 -4.58 -3.67
N ALA A 253 -11.29 -4.13 -3.18
CA ALA A 253 -12.20 -4.97 -2.39
C ALA A 253 -12.95 -5.99 -3.24
N ALA A 254 -13.30 -5.62 -4.48
CA ALA A 254 -13.82 -6.58 -5.45
C ALA A 254 -12.77 -7.64 -5.81
N GLU A 255 -11.53 -7.23 -6.05
CA GLU A 255 -10.40 -8.16 -6.27
C GLU A 255 -10.15 -9.04 -5.04
N GLY A 256 -10.18 -8.47 -3.83
CA GLY A 256 -10.02 -9.21 -2.58
C GLY A 256 -11.09 -10.28 -2.37
N ARG A 257 -12.32 -10.05 -2.85
CA ARG A 257 -13.38 -11.07 -2.86
C ARG A 257 -13.02 -12.22 -3.79
N GLN A 258 -12.50 -11.95 -4.99
CA GLN A 258 -12.05 -13.00 -5.90
C GLN A 258 -10.89 -13.82 -5.32
N VAL A 259 -9.94 -13.16 -4.65
CA VAL A 259 -8.86 -13.83 -3.89
C VAL A 259 -9.46 -14.76 -2.85
N CYS A 260 -10.43 -14.27 -2.07
CA CYS A 260 -11.10 -15.08 -1.06
C CYS A 260 -11.83 -16.30 -1.65
N ASP A 261 -12.51 -16.16 -2.78
CA ASP A 261 -13.17 -17.26 -3.49
C ASP A 261 -12.17 -18.32 -3.97
N GLN A 262 -11.02 -17.88 -4.51
CA GLN A 262 -9.96 -18.78 -4.97
C GLN A 262 -9.29 -19.52 -3.81
N VAL A 263 -9.00 -18.82 -2.71
CA VAL A 263 -8.45 -19.42 -1.48
C VAL A 263 -9.44 -20.44 -0.92
N LEU A 264 -10.73 -20.10 -0.80
CA LEU A 264 -11.72 -21.03 -0.25
C LEU A 264 -11.81 -22.31 -1.08
N ALA A 265 -11.73 -22.19 -2.41
CA ALA A 265 -11.72 -23.32 -3.34
C ALA A 265 -10.39 -24.07 -3.42
N GLY A 266 -9.34 -23.63 -2.71
CA GLY A 266 -8.01 -24.25 -2.76
C GLY A 266 -7.26 -24.08 -4.08
N ARG A 267 -7.59 -23.04 -4.85
CA ARG A 267 -6.99 -22.75 -6.17
C ARG A 267 -5.76 -21.85 -6.11
N THR A 268 -5.42 -21.31 -4.95
CA THR A 268 -4.18 -20.57 -4.73
C THR A 268 -3.08 -21.55 -4.34
N ALA A 269 -2.10 -21.73 -5.23
CA ALA A 269 -0.90 -22.53 -5.04
C ALA A 269 0.34 -21.72 -5.46
#